data_AF-A0A812PS49-F1
#
_entry.id   AF-A0A812PS49-F1
#
_cell.length_a   1.000
_cell.length_b   1.000
_cell.length_c   1.000
_cell.angle_alpha   90.00
_cell.angle_beta   90.00
_cell.angle_gamma   90.00
#
_symmetry.space_group_name_H-M   'P 1'
#
loop_
_entity.id
_entity.type
_entity.pdbx_description
1 polymer ?
#
loop_
_entity_poly.entity_id
_entity_poly.type
_entity_poly.pdbx_seq_one_letter_code
_entity_poly.pdbx_strand_id
1 'polypeptide(L)'
;MHIVHLACLVDVVTSMLLDLSDTAFPWKGSSRDSRLEQGWRSYKDYCQRWGIVDRAERRLFTNDVLKGDFATVSQKILRAAAAKYMVFWLYFLMENLLLGMPEAERPEHLKLIFAVVTGLMHLEQTQMENGRYFTEGQCRFCESAYYLYRASYDRLASMALANGIPRWKVRPKQHMLEHEVIDFIGEYRCNPRYSANYMGEDAVRRVKQLAVASHPNHVSRHVLLKWSLQFSLPYRSTV
;
A
#
# COMPACT_ATOMS: atom_id res chain seq x y z
N MET A 1 11.03 -1.15 -6.88
CA MET A 1 10.16 -0.18 -6.19
C MET A 1 8.66 -0.44 -6.34
N HIS A 2 8.19 -1.27 -7.29
CA HIS A 2 6.80 -1.78 -7.28
C HIS A 2 6.47 -2.66 -6.04
N ILE A 3 7.49 -3.06 -5.29
CA ILE A 3 7.42 -4.07 -4.23
C ILE A 3 6.76 -3.54 -2.95
N VAL A 4 6.88 -2.23 -2.69
CA VAL A 4 6.27 -1.58 -1.52
C VAL A 4 4.76 -1.59 -1.65
N HIS A 5 4.23 -1.14 -2.78
CA HIS A 5 2.80 -1.08 -3.03
C HIS A 5 2.16 -2.46 -3.28
N LEU A 6 2.94 -3.43 -3.80
CA LEU A 6 2.46 -4.79 -4.06
C LEU A 6 2.54 -5.73 -2.86
N ALA A 7 3.44 -5.47 -1.91
CA ALA A 7 3.65 -6.35 -0.77
C ALA A 7 3.37 -5.62 0.55
N CYS A 8 4.15 -4.60 0.90
CA CYS A 8 4.03 -3.94 2.21
C CYS A 8 2.64 -3.34 2.43
N LEU A 9 2.15 -2.54 1.48
CA LEU A 9 0.82 -1.93 1.60
C LEU A 9 -0.31 -2.97 1.62
N VAL A 10 -0.19 -4.00 0.78
CA VAL A 10 -1.18 -5.09 0.71
C VAL A 10 -1.22 -5.84 2.04
N ASP A 11 -0.07 -6.24 2.57
CA ASP A 11 0.02 -6.98 3.84
C ASP A 11 -0.55 -6.12 4.98
N VAL A 12 -0.17 -4.84 5.09
CA VAL A 12 -0.70 -3.92 6.12
C VAL A 12 -2.20 -3.73 6.02
N VAL A 13 -2.72 -3.38 4.84
CA VAL A 13 -4.16 -3.20 4.62
C VAL A 13 -4.92 -4.45 5.03
N THR A 14 -4.40 -5.61 4.65
CA THR A 14 -5.05 -6.89 4.91
C THR A 14 -5.05 -7.24 6.41
N SER A 15 -3.91 -7.09 7.08
CA SER A 15 -3.79 -7.32 8.53
C SER A 15 -4.69 -6.37 9.33
N MET A 16 -4.72 -5.08 8.97
CA MET A 16 -5.59 -4.10 9.61
C MET A 16 -7.08 -4.40 9.42
N LEU A 17 -7.50 -4.75 8.19
CA LEU A 17 -8.90 -5.09 7.94
C LEU A 17 -9.34 -6.32 8.74
N LEU A 18 -8.47 -7.32 8.90
CA LEU A 18 -8.75 -8.47 9.74
C LEU A 18 -8.91 -8.06 11.20
N ASP A 19 -7.95 -7.32 11.75
CA ASP A 19 -7.97 -6.91 13.16
C ASP A 19 -9.18 -6.02 13.50
N LEU A 20 -9.47 -5.02 12.65
CA LEU A 20 -10.62 -4.13 12.81
C LEU A 20 -11.96 -4.86 12.61
N SER A 21 -11.95 -6.05 12.00
CA SER A 21 -13.16 -6.85 11.77
C SER A 21 -13.36 -7.98 12.78
N ASP A 22 -12.43 -8.18 13.73
CA ASP A 22 -12.57 -9.22 14.76
C ASP A 22 -13.60 -8.85 15.81
N THR A 23 -13.65 -7.58 16.20
CA THR A 23 -14.60 -7.06 17.17
C THR A 23 -15.71 -6.27 16.47
N ALA A 24 -16.77 -5.92 17.20
CA ALA A 24 -17.85 -5.05 16.70
C ALA A 24 -17.45 -3.57 16.60
N PHE A 25 -16.17 -3.25 16.87
CA PHE A 25 -15.59 -1.93 16.77
C PHE A 25 -14.42 -1.96 15.78
N PRO A 26 -14.34 -1.02 14.82
CA PRO A 26 -15.18 0.16 14.64
C PRO A 26 -16.50 -0.11 13.91
N TRP A 27 -16.63 -1.26 13.26
CA TRP A 27 -17.79 -1.59 12.44
C TRP A 27 -18.75 -2.49 13.19
N LYS A 28 -20.00 -2.05 13.35
CA LYS A 28 -21.05 -2.84 14.00
C LYS A 28 -21.39 -4.04 13.13
N GLY A 29 -21.82 -5.15 13.72
CA GLY A 29 -22.31 -6.29 12.94
C GLY A 29 -22.11 -7.62 13.65
N SER A 30 -23.03 -8.55 13.39
CA SER A 30 -23.03 -9.88 14.01
C SER A 30 -21.98 -10.82 13.41
N SER A 31 -21.53 -10.58 12.18
CA SER A 31 -20.52 -11.40 11.49
C SER A 31 -19.37 -10.55 10.95
N ARG A 32 -18.20 -11.17 10.74
CA ARG A 32 -17.05 -10.49 10.11
C ARG A 32 -17.43 -9.91 8.74
N ASP A 33 -18.19 -10.65 7.93
CA ASP A 33 -18.64 -10.16 6.61
C ASP A 33 -19.51 -8.90 6.69
N SER A 34 -20.41 -8.82 7.68
CA SER A 34 -21.23 -7.62 7.89
C SER A 34 -20.39 -6.40 8.30
N ARG A 35 -19.31 -6.63 9.06
CA ARG A 35 -18.36 -5.61 9.48
C ARG A 35 -17.45 -5.15 8.34
N LEU A 36 -16.94 -6.08 7.55
CA LEU A 36 -16.17 -5.79 6.34
C LEU A 36 -17.03 -5.06 5.29
N GLU A 37 -18.32 -5.36 5.18
CA GLU A 37 -19.25 -4.61 4.33
C GLU A 37 -19.38 -3.14 4.79
N GLN A 38 -19.44 -2.87 6.09
CA GLN A 38 -19.42 -1.49 6.60
C GLN A 38 -18.08 -0.80 6.35
N GLY A 39 -16.96 -1.50 6.55
CA GLY A 39 -15.64 -0.99 6.17
C GLY A 39 -15.55 -0.66 4.68
N TRP A 40 -16.15 -1.48 3.83
CA TRP A 40 -16.20 -1.25 2.38
C TRP A 40 -17.00 0.00 2.03
N ARG A 41 -18.16 0.19 2.66
CA ARG A 41 -18.96 1.42 2.49
C ARG A 41 -18.19 2.66 2.95
N SER A 42 -17.52 2.58 4.10
CA SER A 42 -16.66 3.67 4.59
C SER A 42 -15.56 4.03 3.59
N TYR A 43 -14.89 3.04 2.99
CA TYR A 43 -13.89 3.29 1.95
C TYR A 43 -14.50 3.90 0.68
N LYS A 44 -15.67 3.42 0.26
CA LYS A 44 -16.38 3.96 -0.90
C LYS A 44 -16.77 5.43 -0.70
N ASP A 45 -17.29 5.77 0.47
CA ASP A 45 -17.66 7.15 0.83
C ASP A 45 -16.42 8.06 0.85
N TYR A 46 -15.29 7.56 1.37
CA TYR A 46 -14.00 8.23 1.28
C TYR A 46 -13.62 8.50 -0.18
N CYS A 47 -13.67 7.49 -1.05
CA CYS A 47 -13.34 7.65 -2.46
C CYS A 47 -14.26 8.65 -3.18
N GLN A 48 -15.55 8.68 -2.85
CA GLN A 48 -16.51 9.65 -3.37
C GLN A 48 -16.18 11.08 -2.93
N ARG A 49 -15.89 11.28 -1.64
CA ARG A 49 -15.53 12.60 -1.09
C ARG A 49 -14.31 13.21 -1.78
N TRP A 50 -13.35 12.38 -2.18
CA TRP A 50 -12.10 12.82 -2.80
C TRP A 50 -12.11 12.72 -4.34
N GLY A 51 -13.24 12.40 -4.97
CA GLY A 51 -13.36 12.36 -6.43
C GLY A 51 -12.57 11.23 -7.10
N ILE A 52 -12.25 10.16 -6.37
CA ILE A 52 -11.46 8.99 -6.83
C ILE A 52 -12.33 7.72 -6.85
N VAL A 53 -13.57 7.84 -7.34
CA VAL A 53 -14.59 6.77 -7.31
C VAL A 53 -14.14 5.52 -8.08
N ASP A 54 -13.28 5.67 -9.08
CA ASP A 54 -12.71 4.57 -9.87
C ASP A 54 -11.91 3.58 -9.00
N ARG A 55 -11.42 4.03 -7.84
CA ARG A 55 -10.69 3.19 -6.87
C ARG A 55 -11.61 2.25 -6.08
N ALA A 56 -12.90 2.54 -6.04
CA ALA A 56 -13.91 1.79 -5.31
C ALA A 56 -14.97 1.12 -6.22
N GLU A 57 -14.66 0.89 -7.51
CA GLU A 57 -15.60 0.27 -8.47
C GLU A 57 -16.00 -1.17 -8.10
N ARG A 58 -15.11 -1.91 -7.44
CA ARG A 58 -15.31 -3.32 -7.08
C ARG A 58 -15.02 -3.52 -5.62
N ARG A 59 -15.84 -4.31 -4.94
CA ARG A 59 -15.60 -4.70 -3.56
C ARG A 59 -14.24 -5.40 -3.42
N LEU A 60 -13.32 -4.76 -2.70
CA LEU A 60 -11.92 -5.20 -2.61
C LEU A 60 -11.66 -6.20 -1.48
N PHE A 61 -12.55 -6.26 -0.47
CA PHE A 61 -12.37 -7.11 0.70
C PHE A 61 -13.70 -7.76 1.13
N THR A 62 -13.66 -9.08 1.20
CA THR A 62 -14.69 -9.99 1.73
C THR A 62 -13.99 -11.02 2.63
N ASN A 63 -14.71 -11.76 3.44
CA ASN A 63 -14.11 -12.82 4.26
C ASN A 63 -13.48 -13.93 3.38
N ASP A 64 -14.04 -14.21 2.20
CA ASP A 64 -13.45 -15.14 1.21
C ASP A 64 -12.07 -14.67 0.70
N VAL A 65 -11.91 -13.35 0.56
CA VAL A 65 -10.65 -12.71 0.14
C VAL A 65 -9.65 -12.67 1.30
N LEU A 66 -10.14 -12.38 2.50
CA LEU A 66 -9.36 -12.26 3.73
C LEU A 66 -9.33 -13.61 4.47
N LYS A 67 -8.58 -14.58 3.94
CA LYS A 67 -8.40 -15.88 4.63
C LYS A 67 -7.82 -15.66 6.03
N GLY A 68 -8.52 -16.14 7.06
CA GLY A 68 -8.27 -15.82 8.47
C GLY A 68 -6.89 -16.22 9.01
N ASP A 69 -6.28 -17.27 8.46
CA ASP A 69 -5.02 -17.81 8.98
C ASP A 69 -3.79 -17.14 8.34
N PHE A 70 -3.88 -16.86 7.03
CA PHE A 70 -2.80 -16.26 6.26
C PHE A 70 -3.37 -15.37 5.18
N ALA A 71 -3.71 -14.15 5.56
CA ALA A 71 -4.28 -13.17 4.67
C ALA A 71 -3.29 -12.83 3.53
N THR A 72 -3.45 -13.47 2.38
CA THR A 72 -2.66 -13.20 1.18
C THR A 72 -3.66 -12.83 0.12
N VAL A 73 -3.86 -11.53 -0.06
CA VAL A 73 -4.78 -11.04 -1.08
C VAL A 73 -4.08 -11.11 -2.43
N SER A 74 -4.72 -11.77 -3.39
CA SER A 74 -4.20 -11.79 -4.76
C SER A 74 -4.13 -10.37 -5.30
N GLN A 75 -3.06 -10.05 -6.04
CA GLN A 75 -2.94 -8.79 -6.77
C GLN A 75 -4.03 -8.59 -7.83
N LYS A 76 -4.73 -9.67 -8.22
CA LYS A 76 -5.95 -9.59 -9.05
C LYS A 76 -7.10 -8.90 -8.33
N ILE A 77 -7.11 -8.98 -7.00
CA ILE A 77 -8.15 -8.48 -6.11
C ILE A 77 -7.75 -7.10 -5.59
N LEU A 78 -6.60 -6.97 -4.93
CA LEU A 78 -6.08 -5.69 -4.44
C LEU A 78 -4.87 -5.26 -5.28
N ARG A 79 -5.09 -4.33 -6.20
CA ARG A 79 -4.03 -3.75 -7.05
C ARG A 79 -3.20 -2.74 -6.27
N ALA A 80 -1.93 -2.56 -6.65
CA ALA A 80 -1.04 -1.54 -6.06
C ALA A 80 -1.69 -0.14 -6.00
N ALA A 81 -2.32 0.28 -7.09
CA ALA A 81 -3.01 1.57 -7.16
C ALA A 81 -4.14 1.69 -6.11
N ALA A 82 -4.89 0.62 -5.85
CA ALA A 82 -5.93 0.63 -4.82
C ALA A 82 -5.33 0.61 -3.40
N ALA A 83 -4.33 -0.25 -3.16
CA ALA A 83 -3.63 -0.35 -1.87
C ALA A 83 -3.06 1.01 -1.42
N LYS A 84 -2.52 1.79 -2.35
CA LYS A 84 -2.09 3.17 -2.14
C LYS A 84 -3.18 4.03 -1.52
N TYR A 85 -4.35 4.14 -2.15
CA TYR A 85 -5.45 4.99 -1.62
C TYR A 85 -6.07 4.42 -0.34
N MET A 86 -6.04 3.09 -0.18
CA MET A 86 -6.52 2.46 1.06
C MET A 86 -5.67 2.84 2.27
N VAL A 87 -4.35 3.05 2.11
CA VAL A 87 -3.51 3.50 3.24
C VAL A 87 -3.95 4.89 3.74
N PHE A 88 -4.30 5.81 2.85
CA PHE A 88 -4.82 7.13 3.23
C PHE A 88 -6.18 6.99 3.93
N TRP A 89 -7.10 6.19 3.39
CA TRP A 89 -8.38 5.94 4.04
C TRP A 89 -8.21 5.33 5.43
N LEU A 90 -7.35 4.33 5.58
CA LEU A 90 -7.07 3.69 6.86
C LEU A 90 -6.46 4.67 7.86
N TYR A 91 -5.60 5.59 7.41
CA TYR A 91 -5.09 6.67 8.24
C TYR A 91 -6.23 7.52 8.78
N PHE A 92 -7.11 8.04 7.90
CA PHE A 92 -8.25 8.85 8.31
C PHE A 92 -9.22 8.08 9.22
N LEU A 93 -9.46 6.80 8.93
CA LEU A 93 -10.28 5.94 9.78
C LEU A 93 -9.69 5.88 11.18
N MET A 94 -8.42 5.50 11.29
CA MET A 94 -7.74 5.32 12.59
C MET A 94 -7.61 6.64 13.36
N GLU A 95 -7.31 7.74 12.67
CA GLU A 95 -7.26 9.08 13.26
C GLU A 95 -8.61 9.44 13.90
N ASN A 96 -9.71 9.31 13.15
CA ASN A 96 -11.05 9.62 13.67
C ASN A 96 -11.44 8.69 14.83
N LEU A 97 -11.07 7.42 14.77
CA LEU A 97 -11.34 6.46 15.85
C LEU A 97 -10.60 6.83 17.14
N LEU A 98 -9.32 7.18 17.05
CA LEU A 98 -8.52 7.55 18.21
C LEU A 98 -8.88 8.93 18.76
N LEU A 99 -9.18 9.91 17.90
CA LEU A 99 -9.65 11.24 18.32
C LEU A 99 -10.96 11.17 19.11
N GLY A 100 -11.82 10.20 18.80
CA GLY A 100 -13.04 9.94 19.56
C GLY A 100 -12.84 9.29 20.93
N MET A 101 -11.62 8.91 21.29
CA MET A 101 -11.29 8.23 22.56
C MET A 101 -10.37 9.08 23.45
N PRO A 102 -10.59 9.11 24.78
CA PRO A 102 -9.63 9.64 25.74
C PRO A 102 -8.27 8.95 25.62
N GLU A 103 -7.16 9.70 25.71
CA GLU A 103 -5.79 9.17 25.51
C GLU A 103 -5.44 7.98 26.43
N ALA A 104 -5.94 8.02 27.67
CA ALA A 104 -5.76 6.98 28.68
C ALA A 104 -6.51 5.68 28.37
N GLU A 105 -7.56 5.73 27.54
CA GLU A 105 -8.41 4.58 27.20
C GLU A 105 -8.06 3.96 25.84
N ARG A 106 -7.24 4.64 25.03
CA ARG A 106 -6.82 4.16 23.72
C ARG A 106 -6.03 2.86 23.86
N PRO A 107 -6.53 1.72 23.33
CA PRO A 107 -5.82 0.45 23.40
C PRO A 107 -4.46 0.50 22.69
N GLU A 108 -3.41 -0.10 23.28
CA GLU A 108 -2.05 -0.14 22.71
C GLU A 108 -2.06 -0.64 21.25
N HIS A 109 -2.83 -1.70 20.97
CA HIS A 109 -2.93 -2.26 19.62
C HIS A 109 -3.45 -1.25 18.59
N LEU A 110 -4.43 -0.40 18.93
CA LEU A 110 -4.94 0.63 18.01
C LEU A 110 -3.94 1.77 17.83
N LYS A 111 -3.18 2.13 18.89
CA LYS A 111 -2.09 3.13 18.78
C LYS A 111 -1.01 2.65 17.81
N LEU A 112 -0.61 1.38 17.91
CA LEU A 112 0.38 0.78 17.02
C LEU A 112 -0.14 0.69 15.57
N ILE A 113 -1.39 0.29 15.37
CA ILE A 113 -2.01 0.27 14.04
C ILE A 113 -2.02 1.68 13.43
N PHE A 114 -2.37 2.69 14.22
CA PHE A 114 -2.32 4.08 13.78
C PHE A 114 -0.90 4.52 13.42
N ALA A 115 0.10 4.16 14.21
CA ALA A 115 1.49 4.47 13.92
C ALA A 115 1.99 3.80 12.63
N VAL A 116 1.63 2.52 12.38
CA VAL A 116 1.92 1.82 11.12
C VAL A 116 1.37 2.57 9.93
N VAL A 117 0.07 2.89 9.96
CA VAL A 117 -0.59 3.53 8.82
C VAL A 117 -0.12 4.98 8.64
N THR A 118 0.19 5.68 9.73
CA THR A 118 0.78 7.04 9.70
C THR A 118 2.13 7.04 9.00
N GLY A 119 3.03 6.12 9.37
CA GLY A 119 4.34 6.03 8.73
C GLY A 119 4.25 5.77 7.22
N LEU A 120 3.40 4.82 6.81
CA LEU A 120 3.21 4.50 5.39
C LEU A 120 2.50 5.62 4.61
N MET A 121 1.49 6.25 5.22
CA MET A 121 0.78 7.38 4.63
C MET A 121 1.74 8.55 4.40
N HIS A 122 2.56 8.90 5.38
CA HIS A 122 3.55 9.97 5.25
C HIS A 122 4.61 9.68 4.18
N LEU A 123 5.10 8.43 4.08
CA LEU A 123 5.97 8.02 2.98
C LEU A 123 5.29 8.24 1.62
N GLU A 124 4.06 7.76 1.46
CA GLU A 124 3.31 7.88 0.21
C GLU A 124 2.99 9.33 -0.15
N GLN A 125 2.54 10.12 0.83
CA GLN A 125 2.23 11.53 0.66
C GLN A 125 3.48 12.32 0.23
N THR A 126 4.61 12.09 0.90
CA THR A 126 5.88 12.75 0.55
C THR A 126 6.30 12.44 -0.88
N GLN A 127 6.17 11.18 -1.31
CA GLN A 127 6.42 10.80 -2.71
C GLN A 127 5.44 11.46 -3.69
N MET A 128 4.19 11.68 -3.28
CA MET A 128 3.14 12.28 -4.12
C MET A 128 3.28 13.80 -4.30
N GLU A 129 3.68 14.50 -3.26
CA GLU A 129 3.68 15.98 -3.23
C GLU A 129 4.97 16.59 -3.78
N ASN A 130 6.01 15.78 -3.96
CA ASN A 130 7.34 16.27 -4.31
C ASN A 130 7.82 15.83 -5.70
N GLY A 131 8.86 16.51 -6.15
CA GLY A 131 9.52 16.26 -7.43
C GLY A 131 10.34 14.97 -7.46
N ARG A 132 11.12 14.81 -8.53
CA ARG A 132 11.99 13.64 -8.75
C ARG A 132 13.07 13.47 -7.71
N TYR A 133 13.51 14.57 -7.11
CA TYR A 133 14.54 14.59 -6.10
C TYR A 133 13.97 15.22 -4.83
N PHE A 134 14.30 14.63 -3.69
CA PHE A 134 13.95 15.13 -2.38
C PHE A 134 14.99 16.10 -1.85
N THR A 135 14.54 17.03 -1.02
CA THR A 135 15.43 17.81 -0.16
C THR A 135 15.94 16.93 0.99
N GLU A 136 17.00 17.37 1.67
CA GLU A 136 17.51 16.64 2.84
C GLU A 136 16.46 16.51 3.95
N GLY A 137 15.66 17.56 4.19
CA GLY A 137 14.57 17.51 5.16
C GLY A 137 13.50 16.48 4.80
N GLN A 138 13.18 16.34 3.51
CA GLN A 138 12.25 15.32 3.02
C GLN A 138 12.82 13.90 3.17
N CYS A 139 14.12 13.71 2.96
CA CYS A 139 14.78 12.41 3.16
C CYS A 139 14.70 11.99 4.64
N ARG A 140 15.05 12.91 5.57
CA ARG A 140 14.95 12.66 7.02
C ARG A 140 13.51 12.41 7.48
N PHE A 141 12.54 13.08 6.86
CA PHE A 141 11.13 12.86 7.13
C PHE A 141 10.69 11.46 6.69
N CYS A 142 11.06 11.03 5.47
CA CYS A 142 10.82 9.66 4.99
C CYS A 142 11.46 8.60 5.90
N GLU A 143 12.70 8.83 6.33
CA GLU A 143 13.41 7.95 7.26
C GLU A 143 12.69 7.83 8.62
N SER A 144 12.25 8.96 9.18
CA SER A 144 11.48 8.98 10.44
C SER A 144 10.14 8.24 10.30
N ALA A 145 9.44 8.46 9.18
CA ALA A 145 8.18 7.79 8.87
C ALA A 145 8.37 6.27 8.69
N TYR A 146 9.48 5.85 8.07
CA TYR A 146 9.86 4.44 7.96
C TYR A 146 10.12 3.81 9.33
N TYR A 147 10.88 4.46 10.21
CA TYR A 147 11.13 3.91 11.55
C TYR A 147 9.85 3.81 12.39
N LEU A 148 8.96 4.80 12.30
CA LEU A 148 7.64 4.74 12.94
C LEU A 148 6.84 3.51 12.45
N TYR A 149 6.79 3.31 11.13
CA TYR A 149 6.16 2.14 10.53
C TYR A 149 6.81 0.84 11.02
N ARG A 150 8.14 0.73 10.93
CA ARG A 150 8.88 -0.51 11.18
C ARG A 150 8.76 -0.96 12.62
N ALA A 151 9.02 -0.07 13.58
CA ALA A 151 8.95 -0.37 15.00
C ALA A 151 7.53 -0.77 15.42
N SER A 152 6.51 -0.06 14.93
CA SER A 152 5.11 -0.36 15.25
C SER A 152 4.64 -1.68 14.63
N TYR A 153 5.06 -1.95 13.39
CA TYR A 153 4.74 -3.21 12.71
C TYR A 153 5.37 -4.42 13.42
N ASP A 154 6.63 -4.32 13.83
CA ASP A 154 7.31 -5.40 14.55
C ASP A 154 6.69 -5.69 15.91
N ARG A 155 6.27 -4.63 16.61
CA ARG A 155 5.53 -4.76 17.86
C ARG A 155 4.20 -5.48 17.65
N LEU A 156 3.42 -5.09 16.64
CA LEU A 156 2.17 -5.76 16.28
C LEU A 156 2.39 -7.21 15.87
N ALA A 157 3.41 -7.50 15.07
CA ALA A 157 3.79 -8.87 14.69
C ALA A 157 4.13 -9.73 15.90
N SER A 158 4.89 -9.18 16.85
CA SER A 158 5.24 -9.87 18.09
C SER A 158 4.02 -10.14 18.97
N MET A 159 3.12 -9.16 19.12
CA MET A 159 1.87 -9.31 19.88
C MET A 159 0.94 -10.34 19.23
N ALA A 160 0.79 -10.28 17.91
CA ALA A 160 -0.02 -11.20 17.13
C ALA A 160 0.48 -12.65 17.24
N LEU A 161 1.81 -12.85 17.19
CA LEU A 161 2.45 -14.14 17.40
C LEU A 161 2.24 -14.67 18.82
N ALA A 162 2.42 -13.83 19.83
CA ALA A 162 2.21 -14.20 21.24
C ALA A 162 0.76 -14.63 21.53
N ASN A 163 -0.20 -14.06 20.82
CA ASN A 163 -1.63 -14.40 20.92
C ASN A 163 -2.05 -15.60 20.05
N GLY A 164 -1.12 -16.22 19.31
CA GLY A 164 -1.43 -17.35 18.42
C GLY A 164 -2.21 -16.96 17.15
N ILE A 165 -2.20 -15.67 16.77
CA ILE A 165 -2.93 -15.13 15.62
C ILE A 165 -1.94 -14.41 14.69
N PRO A 166 -1.09 -15.11 13.91
CA PRO A 166 0.05 -14.54 13.19
C PRO A 166 -0.33 -13.77 11.91
N ARG A 167 -1.14 -12.71 12.05
CA ARG A 167 -1.68 -11.94 10.91
C ARG A 167 -0.75 -10.86 10.38
N TRP A 168 0.17 -10.36 11.19
CA TRP A 168 1.13 -9.32 10.84
C TRP A 168 2.42 -9.96 10.33
N LYS A 169 2.44 -10.26 9.03
CA LYS A 169 3.50 -11.08 8.42
C LYS A 169 4.80 -10.30 8.28
N VAL A 170 5.90 -10.88 8.75
CA VAL A 170 7.23 -10.35 8.48
C VAL A 170 7.81 -11.04 7.24
N ARG A 171 8.22 -10.28 6.23
CA ARG A 171 8.74 -10.81 4.95
C ARG A 171 9.94 -10.02 4.48
N PRO A 172 10.84 -10.62 3.66
CA PRO A 172 11.97 -9.89 3.06
C PRO A 172 11.57 -8.64 2.26
N LYS A 173 10.29 -8.54 1.82
CA LYS A 173 9.78 -7.36 1.12
C LYS A 173 9.73 -6.10 1.99
N GLN A 174 9.63 -6.24 3.31
CA GLN A 174 9.70 -5.11 4.23
C GLN A 174 11.12 -4.58 4.37
N HIS A 175 12.12 -5.47 4.32
CA HIS A 175 13.51 -5.06 4.25
C HIS A 175 13.84 -4.37 2.92
N MET A 176 13.16 -4.72 1.82
CA MET A 176 13.27 -3.92 0.58
C MET A 176 12.76 -2.48 0.74
N LEU A 177 11.81 -2.21 1.63
CA LEU A 177 11.39 -0.84 1.94
C LEU A 177 12.47 -0.09 2.72
N GLU A 178 13.24 -0.78 3.56
CA GLU A 178 14.42 -0.22 4.22
C GLU A 178 15.43 0.29 3.21
N HIS A 179 15.81 -0.56 2.23
CA HIS A 179 16.71 -0.17 1.15
C HIS A 179 16.15 0.99 0.31
N GLU A 180 14.83 1.02 0.08
CA GLU A 180 14.20 2.13 -0.63
C GLU A 180 14.30 3.46 0.16
N VAL A 181 14.24 3.41 1.49
CA VAL A 181 14.28 4.62 2.33
C VAL A 181 15.70 5.04 2.67
N ILE A 182 16.55 4.12 3.10
CA ILE A 182 17.92 4.41 3.55
C ILE A 182 18.83 4.61 2.34
N ASP A 183 18.85 3.68 1.40
CA ASP A 183 19.76 3.74 0.28
C ASP A 183 19.19 4.66 -0.80
N PHE A 184 17.99 4.37 -1.33
CA PHE A 184 17.48 5.08 -2.50
C PHE A 184 17.08 6.54 -2.18
N ILE A 185 16.31 6.74 -1.11
CA ILE A 185 15.91 8.08 -0.65
C ILE A 185 17.05 8.76 0.11
N GLY A 186 17.68 8.11 1.08
CA GLY A 186 18.70 8.74 1.92
C GLY A 186 19.98 9.10 1.16
N GLU A 187 20.54 8.17 0.41
CA GLU A 187 21.81 8.36 -0.32
C GLU A 187 21.62 9.15 -1.61
N TYR A 188 20.69 8.70 -2.48
CA TYR A 188 20.52 9.30 -3.82
C TYR A 188 19.48 10.42 -3.88
N ARG A 189 18.74 10.67 -2.78
CA ARG A 189 17.65 11.66 -2.72
C ARG A 189 16.61 11.46 -3.82
N CYS A 190 16.50 10.24 -4.37
CA CYS A 190 15.63 9.97 -5.50
C CYS A 190 14.24 9.60 -4.99
N ASN A 191 13.21 10.25 -5.53
CA ASN A 191 11.83 9.92 -5.21
C ASN A 191 11.41 8.63 -5.92
N PRO A 192 11.10 7.54 -5.18
CA PRO A 192 10.74 6.24 -5.74
C PRO A 192 9.62 6.27 -6.77
N ARG A 193 8.67 7.20 -6.62
CA ARG A 193 7.52 7.34 -7.50
C ARG A 193 7.90 7.46 -8.97
N TYR A 194 9.02 8.14 -9.27
CA TYR A 194 9.41 8.45 -10.64
C TYR A 194 10.22 7.33 -11.32
N SER A 195 10.63 6.33 -10.56
CA SER A 195 11.33 5.12 -11.04
C SER A 195 10.55 3.84 -10.75
N ALA A 196 9.43 3.94 -10.03
CA ALA A 196 8.40 2.92 -9.98
C ALA A 196 7.63 2.95 -11.32
N ASN A 197 7.97 2.01 -12.20
CA ASN A 197 7.48 1.93 -13.59
C ASN A 197 5.96 1.62 -13.74
N TYR A 198 5.07 2.11 -12.87
CA TYR A 198 3.62 1.90 -12.90
C TYR A 198 3.02 2.16 -14.28
N MET A 199 3.29 3.36 -14.82
CA MET A 199 2.78 3.76 -16.13
C MET A 199 3.42 2.96 -17.27
N GLY A 200 4.68 2.54 -17.10
CA GLY A 200 5.38 1.68 -18.04
C GLY A 200 4.74 0.29 -18.12
N GLU A 201 4.47 -0.34 -16.98
CA GLU A 201 3.83 -1.66 -16.92
C GLU A 201 2.41 -1.64 -17.53
N ASP A 202 1.59 -0.64 -17.18
CA ASP A 202 0.25 -0.49 -17.72
C ASP A 202 0.25 -0.12 -19.22
N ALA A 203 1.21 0.69 -19.68
CA ALA A 203 1.40 0.96 -21.09
C ALA A 203 1.78 -0.32 -21.86
N VAL A 204 2.73 -1.11 -21.34
CA VAL A 204 3.12 -2.40 -21.94
C VAL A 204 1.92 -3.34 -22.04
N ARG A 205 1.07 -3.42 -21.00
CA ARG A 205 -0.15 -4.23 -21.03
C ARG A 205 -1.13 -3.77 -22.11
N ARG A 206 -1.43 -2.47 -22.21
CA ARG A 206 -2.34 -1.93 -23.22
C ARG A 206 -1.80 -2.11 -24.63
N VAL A 207 -0.51 -1.84 -24.84
CA VAL A 207 0.16 -2.05 -26.13
C VAL A 207 0.11 -3.52 -26.53
N LYS A 208 0.34 -4.44 -25.58
CA LYS A 208 0.20 -5.88 -25.83
C LYS A 208 -1.22 -6.27 -26.24
N GLN A 209 -2.24 -5.77 -25.53
CA GLN A 209 -3.64 -6.03 -25.88
C GLN A 209 -3.99 -5.53 -27.28
N LEU A 210 -3.57 -4.31 -27.61
CA LEU A 210 -3.74 -3.74 -28.94
C LEU A 210 -3.01 -4.57 -30.00
N ALA A 211 -1.75 -4.94 -29.75
CA ALA A 211 -0.96 -5.75 -30.68
C ALA A 211 -1.59 -7.12 -30.95
N VAL A 212 -2.11 -7.80 -29.91
CA VAL A 212 -2.82 -9.08 -30.04
C VAL A 212 -4.11 -8.93 -30.83
N ALA A 213 -4.85 -7.83 -30.63
CA ALA A 213 -6.08 -7.56 -31.36
C ALA A 213 -5.83 -7.20 -32.83
N SER A 214 -4.76 -6.44 -33.12
CA SER A 214 -4.44 -5.98 -34.47
C SER A 214 -3.77 -7.06 -35.32
N HIS A 215 -2.76 -7.76 -34.79
CA HIS A 215 -1.96 -8.75 -35.53
C HIS A 215 -1.52 -9.92 -34.64
N PRO A 216 -2.43 -10.85 -34.28
CA PRO A 216 -2.15 -11.92 -33.31
C PRO A 216 -0.97 -12.82 -33.71
N ASN A 217 -0.77 -13.04 -35.01
CA ASN A 217 0.32 -13.87 -35.55
C ASN A 217 1.67 -13.14 -35.64
N HIS A 218 1.69 -11.81 -35.43
CA HIS A 218 2.89 -10.97 -35.55
C HIS A 218 3.20 -10.17 -34.28
N VAL A 219 2.60 -10.51 -33.12
CA VAL A 219 3.05 -10.06 -31.80
C VAL A 219 4.40 -10.71 -31.47
N SER A 220 5.40 -10.35 -32.26
CA SER A 220 6.74 -10.90 -32.28
C SER A 220 7.69 -9.94 -31.58
N ARG A 221 8.84 -10.50 -31.19
CA ARG A 221 10.10 -9.93 -30.68
C ARG A 221 10.32 -8.41 -30.77
N HIS A 222 9.82 -7.72 -31.80
CA HIS A 222 9.92 -6.28 -31.99
C HIS A 222 9.27 -5.43 -30.89
N VAL A 223 8.08 -5.80 -30.39
CA VAL A 223 7.46 -5.06 -29.28
C VAL A 223 8.33 -5.18 -28.03
N LEU A 224 8.83 -6.38 -27.76
CA LEU A 224 9.78 -6.62 -26.67
C LEU A 224 11.08 -5.82 -26.89
N LEU A 225 11.69 -5.88 -28.08
CA LEU A 225 12.95 -5.20 -28.40
C LEU A 225 12.86 -3.67 -28.27
N LYS A 226 11.77 -3.06 -28.74
CA LYS A 226 11.56 -1.61 -28.64
C LYS A 226 11.48 -1.16 -27.18
N TRP A 227 10.78 -1.93 -26.34
CA TRP A 227 10.71 -1.64 -24.91
C TRP A 227 12.01 -1.97 -24.19
N SER A 228 12.69 -3.07 -24.52
CA SER A 228 14.04 -3.37 -24.01
C SER A 228 14.98 -2.20 -24.26
N LEU A 229 15.03 -1.67 -25.49
CA LEU A 229 15.87 -0.51 -25.80
C LEU A 229 15.49 0.73 -24.99
N GLN A 230 14.22 1.02 -24.81
CA GLN A 230 13.77 2.19 -24.03
C GLN A 230 14.07 2.06 -22.53
N PHE A 231 14.14 0.85 -21.98
CA PHE A 231 14.53 0.58 -20.59
C PHE A 231 16.04 0.34 -20.41
N SER A 232 16.77 -0.01 -21.49
CA SER A 232 18.22 -0.25 -21.48
C SER A 232 19.05 0.99 -21.83
N LEU A 233 18.45 2.03 -22.40
CA LEU A 233 19.16 3.28 -22.65
C LEU A 233 19.28 4.06 -21.33
N PRO A 234 20.50 4.35 -20.85
CA PRO A 234 20.70 5.12 -19.63
C PRO A 234 20.07 6.51 -19.79
N TYR A 235 19.44 6.98 -18.71
CA TYR A 235 18.87 8.32 -18.61
C TYR A 235 19.99 9.33 -18.93
N ARG A 236 19.92 9.98 -20.10
CA ARG A 236 20.78 11.13 -20.35
C ARG A 236 20.29 12.27 -19.46
N SER A 237 21.02 12.54 -18.38
CA SER A 237 20.92 13.80 -17.67
C SER A 237 21.37 14.89 -18.62
N THR A 238 20.43 15.59 -19.23
CA THR A 238 20.72 16.93 -19.75
C THR A 238 20.94 17.82 -18.54
N VAL A 239 22.21 18.01 -18.20
CA VAL A 239 22.69 19.16 -17.42
C VAL A 239 22.55 20.40 -18.29
#